data_AF-A0AAP5J6U2-F1
#
_entry.id   AF-A0AAP5J6U2-F1
#
_cell.length_a   1.000
_cell.length_b   1.000
_cell.length_c   1.000
_cell.angle_alpha   90.00
_cell.angle_beta   90.00
_cell.angle_gamma   90.00
#
_symmetry.space_group_name_H-M   'P 1'
#
loop_
_entity.id
_entity.type
_entity.pdbx_description
1 polymer ?
#
loop_
_entity_poly.entity_id
_entity_poly.type
_entity_poly.pdbx_seq_one_letter_code
_entity_poly.pdbx_strand_id
1 'polypeptide(L)'
;GVMGGQATEISEKSSRVVLEAAVFNGKSIRKTSGRLNLRSESSSRFEKGINVATVNEALDAAASMIAELAGATVRKGIVSAGELDTSDVEVSSTLADVNRVLGTELSYADVEDVFRRLGFGLSGNADSFTVSVPRRRWDITIEADLFEEIARIYGYDRLPTSLPKDDGTAGELTVTQKLRRQVRTIAEGAGLTEIITYALTTPEKAVEFTAQPSNLTELMWPMTVDRSVLRQNMISGILDTVAYNVARKNKNLALYEIGKVF
;
A
#
# COMPACT_ATOMS: atom_id res chain seq x y z
N GLY A 1 13.33 7.99 17.75
CA GLY A 1 12.57 7.59 16.53
C GLY A 1 13.10 6.38 15.75
N VAL A 2 14.42 6.12 15.69
CA VAL A 2 15.00 4.96 14.99
C VAL A 2 15.82 4.09 15.96
N MET A 3 16.93 4.63 16.45
CA MET A 3 17.82 4.00 17.42
C MET A 3 18.48 5.09 18.28
N GLY A 4 18.66 4.83 19.57
CA GLY A 4 19.39 5.73 20.48
C GLY A 4 20.90 5.67 20.20
N GLY A 5 21.63 6.72 20.59
CA GLY A 5 23.08 6.72 20.53
C GLY A 5 23.72 5.99 21.71
N GLN A 6 24.88 5.39 21.50
CA GLN A 6 25.63 4.66 22.54
C GLN A 6 25.94 5.53 23.77
N ALA A 7 26.20 6.82 23.58
CA ALA A 7 26.57 7.75 24.66
C ALA A 7 25.45 7.98 25.70
N THR A 8 24.19 7.69 25.34
CA THR A 8 23.01 7.96 26.18
C THR A 8 22.21 6.70 26.49
N GLU A 9 22.76 5.53 26.19
CA GLU A 9 22.12 4.24 26.46
C GLU A 9 22.08 3.96 27.97
N ILE A 10 20.97 3.36 28.44
CA ILE A 10 20.85 2.91 29.82
C ILE A 10 21.76 1.70 30.02
N SER A 11 22.52 1.68 31.12
CA SER A 11 23.37 0.56 31.51
C SER A 11 23.09 0.14 32.95
N GLU A 12 23.75 -0.92 33.42
CA GLU A 12 23.67 -1.37 34.82
C GLU A 12 24.08 -0.29 35.83
N LYS A 13 24.85 0.72 35.40
CA LYS A 13 25.30 1.84 36.25
C LYS A 13 24.32 3.01 36.28
N SER A 14 23.26 2.98 35.47
CA SER A 14 22.31 4.08 35.34
C SER A 14 21.43 4.20 36.59
N SER A 15 21.57 5.30 37.31
CA SER A 15 20.74 5.62 38.49
C SER A 15 19.74 6.75 38.24
N ARG A 16 19.82 7.41 37.07
CA ARG A 16 18.95 8.51 36.66
C ARG A 16 18.62 8.33 35.19
N VAL A 17 17.34 8.40 34.86
CA VAL A 17 16.82 8.17 33.51
C VAL A 17 15.98 9.37 33.11
N VAL A 18 16.07 9.74 31.83
CA VAL A 18 15.15 10.66 31.17
C VAL A 18 14.30 9.84 30.21
N LEU A 19 12.99 10.04 30.25
CA LEU A 19 12.05 9.39 29.34
C LEU A 19 11.72 10.32 28.19
N GLU A 20 11.89 9.84 26.96
CA GLU A 20 11.48 10.54 25.74
C GLU A 20 10.14 9.99 25.27
N ALA A 21 9.14 10.86 25.17
CA ALA A 21 7.91 10.61 24.42
C ALA A 21 7.80 11.68 23.33
N ALA A 22 7.90 11.26 22.07
CA ALA A 22 8.03 12.18 20.95
C ALA A 22 7.17 11.73 19.78
N VAL A 23 6.80 12.68 18.93
CA VAL A 23 6.13 12.43 17.65
C VAL A 23 7.08 12.81 16.52
N PHE A 24 7.47 11.83 15.71
CA PHE A 24 8.35 12.05 14.57
C PHE A 24 7.56 12.01 13.26
N ASN A 25 8.07 12.73 12.26
CA ASN A 25 7.54 12.63 10.90
C ASN A 25 7.78 11.22 10.32
N GLY A 26 6.69 10.48 10.06
CA GLY A 26 6.77 9.08 9.61
C GLY A 26 7.54 8.88 8.30
N LYS A 27 7.46 9.82 7.35
CA LYS A 27 8.24 9.77 6.10
C LYS A 27 9.75 9.87 6.37
N SER A 28 10.14 10.74 7.30
CA SER A 28 11.55 10.92 7.70
C SER A 28 12.09 9.69 8.41
N ILE A 29 11.29 9.08 9.30
CA ILE A 29 11.63 7.82 9.97
C ILE A 29 11.80 6.69 8.96
N ARG A 30 10.81 6.47 8.07
CA ARG A 30 10.85 5.44 7.03
C ARG A 30 12.11 5.54 6.16
N LYS A 31 12.42 6.75 5.68
CA LYS A 31 13.61 6.97 4.83
C LYS A 31 14.90 6.70 5.59
N THR A 32 14.97 7.10 6.86
CA THR A 32 16.19 6.95 7.68
C THR A 32 16.41 5.50 8.10
N SER A 33 15.39 4.83 8.61
CA SER A 33 15.48 3.41 9.02
C SER A 33 15.77 2.50 7.83
N GLY A 34 15.10 2.72 6.69
CA GLY A 34 15.33 1.97 5.45
C GLY A 34 16.74 2.16 4.90
N ARG A 35 17.23 3.40 4.82
CA ARG A 35 18.58 3.70 4.33
C ARG A 35 19.69 3.09 5.19
N LEU A 36 19.50 3.08 6.51
CA LEU A 36 20.49 2.57 7.46
C LEU A 36 20.31 1.07 7.76
N ASN A 37 19.27 0.42 7.22
CA ASN A 37 18.86 -0.93 7.58
C ASN A 37 18.65 -1.12 9.09
N LEU A 38 18.11 -0.10 9.77
CA LEU A 38 17.86 -0.06 11.21
C LEU A 38 16.35 -0.04 11.49
N ARG A 39 15.63 -1.04 10.99
CA ARG A 39 14.19 -1.16 11.23
C ARG A 39 13.94 -1.80 12.59
N SER A 40 13.17 -1.11 13.43
CA SER A 40 12.78 -1.53 14.78
C SER A 40 11.28 -1.39 15.00
N GLU A 41 10.76 -2.01 16.06
CA GLU A 41 9.38 -1.87 16.53
C GLU A 41 8.98 -0.39 16.74
N SER A 42 9.92 0.43 17.23
CA SER A 42 9.72 1.88 17.38
C SER A 42 9.58 2.57 16.02
N SER A 43 10.54 2.36 15.11
CA SER A 43 10.51 3.00 13.78
C SER A 43 9.28 2.61 12.95
N SER A 44 8.81 1.36 13.09
CA SER A 44 7.61 0.85 12.41
C SER A 44 6.34 1.58 12.89
N ARG A 45 6.23 1.86 14.20
CA ARG A 45 5.10 2.63 14.76
C ARG A 45 5.12 4.07 14.26
N PHE A 46 6.27 4.75 14.32
CA PHE A 46 6.38 6.12 13.81
C PHE A 46 6.13 6.22 12.30
N GLU A 47 6.51 5.21 11.52
CA GLU A 47 6.22 5.16 10.07
C GLU A 47 4.71 5.11 9.78
N LYS A 48 3.93 4.36 10.56
CA LYS A 48 2.48 4.17 10.37
C LYS A 48 1.63 5.30 10.96
N GLY A 49 2.22 6.09 11.86
CA GLY A 49 1.50 7.09 12.65
C GLY A 49 1.29 6.61 14.08
N ILE A 50 1.19 7.58 15.00
CA ILE A 50 0.93 7.34 16.41
C ILE A 50 -0.20 8.24 16.88
N ASN A 51 -0.93 7.79 17.91
CA ASN A 51 -1.97 8.61 18.51
C ASN A 51 -1.35 9.80 19.24
N VAL A 52 -1.49 11.00 18.67
CA VAL A 52 -0.92 12.23 19.24
C VAL A 52 -1.63 12.66 20.52
N ALA A 53 -2.88 12.24 20.74
CA ALA A 53 -3.67 12.64 21.91
C ALA A 53 -3.19 11.98 23.22
N THR A 54 -2.49 10.84 23.15
CA THR A 54 -2.13 10.04 24.34
C THR A 54 -0.61 9.93 24.52
N VAL A 55 0.18 10.84 23.94
CA VAL A 55 1.65 10.83 24.05
C VAL A 55 2.09 11.06 25.51
N ASN A 56 1.51 12.05 26.18
CA ASN A 56 1.81 12.34 27.58
C ASN A 56 1.27 11.26 28.52
N GLU A 57 0.09 10.71 28.22
CA GLU A 57 -0.46 9.57 28.98
C GLU A 57 0.47 8.35 28.93
N ALA A 58 1.03 8.04 27.74
CA ALA A 58 2.00 6.97 27.60
C ALA A 58 3.32 7.25 28.34
N LEU A 59 3.76 8.51 28.38
CA LEU A 59 4.92 8.94 29.16
C LEU A 59 4.70 8.74 30.66
N ASP A 60 3.56 9.19 31.17
CA ASP A 60 3.20 9.07 32.60
C ASP A 60 3.02 7.60 33.00
N ALA A 61 2.42 6.78 32.15
CA ALA A 61 2.31 5.34 32.37
C ALA A 61 3.69 4.67 32.45
N ALA A 62 4.62 5.02 31.55
CA ALA A 62 5.99 4.51 31.59
C ALA A 62 6.73 4.95 32.86
N ALA A 63 6.60 6.21 33.26
CA ALA A 63 7.19 6.72 34.50
C ALA A 63 6.62 6.00 35.74
N SER A 64 5.31 5.76 35.77
CA SER A 64 4.64 5.02 36.85
C SER A 64 5.14 3.58 36.94
N MET A 65 5.23 2.86 35.81
CA MET A 65 5.75 1.49 35.79
C MET A 65 7.20 1.41 36.26
N ILE A 66 8.05 2.36 35.87
CA ILE A 66 9.45 2.40 36.34
C ILE A 66 9.52 2.67 37.85
N ALA A 67 8.65 3.54 38.38
CA ALA A 67 8.58 3.79 39.82
C ALA A 67 8.19 2.53 40.59
N GLU A 68 7.17 1.82 40.11
CA GLU A 68 6.66 0.60 40.73
C GLU A 68 7.68 -0.55 40.67
N LEU A 69 8.27 -0.79 39.49
CA LEU A 69 9.11 -1.97 39.25
C LEU A 69 10.56 -1.79 39.71
N ALA A 70 11.09 -0.56 39.66
CA ALA A 70 12.49 -0.27 40.00
C ALA A 70 12.65 0.53 41.31
N GLY A 71 11.55 0.86 41.99
CA GLY A 71 11.57 1.72 43.18
C GLY A 71 12.04 3.15 42.88
N ALA A 72 11.92 3.59 41.63
CA ALA A 72 12.39 4.90 41.20
C ALA A 72 11.49 6.03 41.73
N THR A 73 12.06 7.20 41.98
CA THR A 73 11.29 8.39 42.34
C THR A 73 11.03 9.26 41.10
N VAL A 74 9.77 9.41 40.72
CA VAL A 74 9.36 10.27 39.59
C VAL A 74 9.41 11.73 40.01
N ARG A 75 10.11 12.57 39.24
CA ARG A 75 10.16 14.02 39.47
C ARG A 75 8.93 14.67 38.85
N LYS A 76 8.38 15.67 39.56
CA LYS A 76 7.24 16.46 39.06
C LYS A 76 7.67 17.32 37.87
N GLY A 77 6.84 17.35 36.84
CA GLY A 77 6.97 18.24 35.67
C GLY A 77 7.39 17.49 34.40
N ILE A 78 7.01 18.05 33.26
CA ILE A 78 7.36 17.57 31.92
C ILE A 78 8.03 18.73 31.19
N VAL A 79 9.15 18.45 30.52
CA VAL A 79 9.77 19.40 29.59
C VAL A 79 9.26 19.05 28.19
N SER A 80 8.45 19.92 27.60
CA SER A 80 7.89 19.74 26.26
C SER A 80 8.35 20.84 25.31
N ALA A 81 8.44 20.50 24.04
CA ALA A 81 8.69 21.44 22.95
C ALA A 81 7.79 21.11 21.76
N GLY A 82 7.16 22.14 21.20
CA GLY A 82 6.18 22.01 20.13
C GLY A 82 4.74 21.94 20.65
N GLU A 83 3.80 22.15 19.73
CA GLU A 83 2.36 22.05 19.96
C GLU A 83 1.80 21.00 18.99
N LEU A 84 0.90 20.16 19.50
CA LEU A 84 0.19 19.17 18.72
C LEU A 84 -1.30 19.41 18.91
N ASP A 85 -2.02 19.48 17.80
CA ASP A 85 -3.47 19.53 17.83
C ASP A 85 -4.00 18.14 18.17
N THR A 86 -4.61 18.03 19.35
CA THR A 86 -5.22 16.81 19.87
C THR A 86 -6.73 16.82 19.79
N SER A 87 -7.35 17.85 19.20
CA SER A 87 -8.83 17.92 19.07
C SER A 87 -9.33 16.81 18.15
N ASP A 88 -10.55 16.37 18.33
CA ASP A 88 -11.16 15.44 17.39
C ASP A 88 -11.31 16.09 16.00
N VAL A 89 -11.33 15.26 14.96
CA VAL A 89 -11.54 15.68 13.57
C VAL A 89 -13.01 15.52 13.25
N GLU A 90 -13.66 16.61 12.89
CA GLU A 90 -15.08 16.61 12.53
C GLU A 90 -15.25 16.27 11.04
N VAL A 91 -16.01 15.20 10.76
CA VAL A 91 -16.33 14.77 9.40
C VAL A 91 -17.85 14.66 9.25
N SER A 92 -18.42 15.42 8.33
CA SER A 92 -19.87 15.47 8.11
C SER A 92 -20.32 14.63 6.91
N SER A 93 -21.54 14.09 7.00
CA SER A 93 -22.18 13.27 5.97
C SER A 93 -23.71 13.30 6.10
N THR A 94 -24.40 12.60 5.21
CA THR A 94 -25.86 12.39 5.24
C THR A 94 -26.20 10.90 5.14
N LEU A 95 -27.33 10.48 5.72
CA LEU A 95 -27.78 9.08 5.59
C LEU A 95 -28.05 8.71 4.12
N ALA A 96 -28.51 9.69 3.33
CA ALA A 96 -28.74 9.53 1.90
C ALA A 96 -27.44 9.16 1.17
N ASP A 97 -26.32 9.82 1.48
CA ASP A 97 -25.03 9.52 0.87
C ASP A 97 -24.47 8.17 1.31
N VAL A 98 -24.58 7.83 2.60
CA VAL A 98 -24.21 6.50 3.12
C VAL A 98 -24.93 5.40 2.31
N ASN A 99 -26.26 5.49 2.20
CA ASN A 99 -27.06 4.50 1.50
C ASN A 99 -26.82 4.49 -0.01
N ARG A 100 -26.60 5.66 -0.61
CA ARG A 100 -26.26 5.78 -2.04
C ARG A 100 -24.93 5.12 -2.37
N VAL A 101 -23.91 5.30 -1.54
CA VAL A 101 -22.57 4.75 -1.78
C VAL A 101 -22.52 3.26 -1.46
N LEU A 102 -23.12 2.84 -0.35
CA LEU A 102 -23.11 1.44 0.07
C LEU A 102 -24.17 0.58 -0.63
N GLY A 103 -25.13 1.22 -1.32
CA GLY A 103 -26.28 0.56 -1.94
C GLY A 103 -27.27 0.00 -0.91
N THR A 104 -27.23 0.46 0.34
CA THR A 104 -28.00 -0.07 1.47
C THR A 104 -29.27 0.73 1.75
N GLU A 105 -30.09 0.23 2.67
CA GLU A 105 -31.24 0.92 3.26
C GLU A 105 -31.08 1.05 4.78
N LEU A 106 -29.89 1.47 5.22
CA LEU A 106 -29.61 1.69 6.64
C LEU A 106 -30.47 2.81 7.19
N SER A 107 -30.89 2.66 8.44
CA SER A 107 -31.50 3.73 9.22
C SER A 107 -30.42 4.59 9.90
N TYR A 108 -30.79 5.79 10.33
CA TYR A 108 -29.87 6.63 11.11
C TYR A 108 -29.45 5.96 12.42
N ALA A 109 -30.33 5.16 13.02
CA ALA A 109 -30.04 4.40 14.24
C ALA A 109 -28.96 3.32 14.01
N ASP A 110 -28.88 2.73 12.82
CA ASP A 110 -27.80 1.79 12.48
C ASP A 110 -26.45 2.49 12.42
N VAL A 111 -26.42 3.71 11.85
CA VAL A 111 -25.22 4.55 11.79
C VAL A 111 -24.79 5.01 13.19
N GLU A 112 -25.74 5.40 14.04
CA GLU A 112 -25.51 5.70 15.46
C GLU A 112 -24.88 4.52 16.20
N ASP A 113 -25.39 3.31 16.03
CA ASP A 113 -24.84 2.11 16.66
C ASP A 113 -23.40 1.83 16.23
N VAL A 114 -23.10 1.99 14.94
CA VAL A 114 -21.74 1.80 14.41
C VAL A 114 -20.77 2.76 15.10
N PHE A 115 -21.04 4.06 15.09
CA PHE A 115 -20.11 5.05 15.63
C PHE A 115 -20.00 4.97 17.15
N ARG A 116 -21.09 4.61 17.85
CA ARG A 116 -21.05 4.29 19.27
C ARG A 116 -20.12 3.11 19.57
N ARG A 117 -20.19 2.02 18.79
CA ARG A 117 -19.30 0.84 18.95
C ARG A 117 -17.83 1.17 18.64
N LEU A 118 -17.59 2.10 17.72
CA LEU A 118 -16.26 2.60 17.42
C LEU A 118 -15.74 3.61 18.46
N GLY A 119 -16.61 4.13 19.32
CA GLY A 119 -16.29 5.15 20.30
C GLY A 119 -16.00 6.51 19.66
N PHE A 120 -16.77 6.88 18.63
CA PHE A 120 -16.73 8.20 17.99
C PHE A 120 -17.95 9.01 18.45
N GLY A 121 -17.76 10.33 18.58
CA GLY A 121 -18.88 11.23 18.83
C GLY A 121 -19.73 11.36 17.57
N LEU A 122 -21.04 11.51 17.72
CA LEU A 122 -21.96 11.77 16.62
C LEU A 122 -22.96 12.84 17.05
N SER A 123 -23.19 13.82 16.17
CA SER A 123 -24.18 14.88 16.38
C SER A 123 -24.98 15.13 15.09
N GLY A 124 -26.22 15.60 15.21
CA GLY A 124 -27.10 15.87 14.07
C GLY A 124 -28.21 14.83 13.90
N ASN A 125 -28.63 14.60 12.66
CA ASN A 125 -29.74 13.71 12.28
C ASN A 125 -29.50 13.08 10.89
N ALA A 126 -30.51 12.37 10.36
CA ALA A 126 -30.43 11.68 9.08
C ALA A 126 -30.11 12.59 7.88
N ASP A 127 -30.58 13.84 7.90
CA ASP A 127 -30.37 14.80 6.79
C ASP A 127 -28.95 15.37 6.81
N SER A 128 -28.35 15.48 8.00
CA SER A 128 -26.99 15.98 8.19
C SER A 128 -26.48 15.56 9.58
N PHE A 129 -25.39 14.83 9.61
CA PHE A 129 -24.69 14.46 10.84
C PHE A 129 -23.20 14.76 10.74
N THR A 130 -22.57 14.95 11.90
CA THR A 130 -21.13 15.16 12.03
C THR A 130 -20.56 14.16 13.02
N VAL A 131 -19.54 13.43 12.57
CA VAL A 131 -18.79 12.46 13.35
C VAL A 131 -17.54 13.14 13.90
N SER A 132 -17.41 13.11 15.23
CA SER A 132 -16.23 13.55 15.96
C SER A 132 -15.25 12.39 16.06
N VAL A 133 -14.24 12.40 15.20
CA VAL A 133 -13.27 11.32 15.04
C VAL A 133 -12.08 11.56 15.96
N PRO A 134 -11.81 10.65 16.91
CA PRO A 134 -10.69 10.82 17.82
C PRO A 134 -9.36 10.69 17.10
N ARG A 135 -8.35 11.47 17.51
CA ARG A 135 -7.01 11.50 16.87
C ARG A 135 -6.27 10.17 16.81
N ARG A 136 -6.71 9.17 17.58
CA ARG A 136 -6.24 7.77 17.46
C ARG A 136 -6.59 7.12 16.11
N ARG A 137 -7.52 7.69 15.35
CA ARG A 137 -7.95 7.28 14.01
C ARG A 137 -7.59 8.35 12.99
N TRP A 138 -6.29 8.63 12.89
CA TRP A 138 -5.72 9.61 11.96
C TRP A 138 -5.89 9.23 10.48
N ASP A 139 -6.37 8.03 10.20
CA ASP A 139 -6.73 7.54 8.87
C ASP A 139 -8.07 8.11 8.38
N ILE A 140 -8.97 8.55 9.27
CA ILE A 140 -10.29 9.07 8.92
C ILE A 140 -10.24 10.58 8.83
N THR A 141 -10.42 11.12 7.62
CA THR A 141 -10.36 12.56 7.33
C THR A 141 -11.43 13.04 6.36
N ILE A 142 -12.07 12.13 5.63
CA ILE A 142 -13.10 12.43 4.64
C ILE A 142 -14.31 11.53 4.82
N GLU A 143 -15.41 11.91 4.18
CA GLU A 143 -16.68 11.18 4.21
C GLU A 143 -16.55 9.70 3.80
N ALA A 144 -15.73 9.42 2.79
CA ALA A 144 -15.51 8.06 2.29
C ALA A 144 -14.93 7.13 3.36
N ASP A 145 -14.11 7.65 4.26
CA ASP A 145 -13.51 6.87 5.36
C ASP A 145 -14.59 6.46 6.37
N LEU A 146 -15.61 7.31 6.58
CA LEU A 146 -16.77 6.98 7.39
C LEU A 146 -17.61 5.86 6.75
N PHE A 147 -17.80 5.90 5.43
CA PHE A 147 -18.54 4.87 4.72
C PHE A 147 -17.89 3.48 4.86
N GLU A 148 -16.56 3.43 4.80
CA GLU A 148 -15.83 2.18 5.04
C GLU A 148 -16.05 1.67 6.47
N GLU A 149 -15.99 2.54 7.48
CA GLU A 149 -16.24 2.15 8.87
C GLU A 149 -17.68 1.65 9.08
N ILE A 150 -18.66 2.30 8.46
CA ILE A 150 -20.08 1.86 8.44
C ILE A 150 -20.17 0.48 7.81
N ALA A 151 -19.66 0.31 6.59
CA ALA A 151 -19.73 -0.95 5.86
C ALA A 151 -19.01 -2.09 6.62
N ARG A 152 -17.85 -1.82 7.22
CA ARG A 152 -17.02 -2.81 7.91
C ARG A 152 -17.68 -3.31 9.19
N ILE A 153 -18.30 -2.41 9.97
CA ILE A 153 -18.99 -2.77 11.22
C ILE A 153 -20.38 -3.35 10.95
N TYR A 154 -21.08 -2.89 9.92
CA TYR A 154 -22.32 -3.47 9.44
C TYR A 154 -22.10 -4.90 8.91
N GLY A 155 -21.00 -5.10 8.17
CA GLY A 155 -20.55 -6.36 7.59
C GLY A 155 -20.67 -6.34 6.07
N TYR A 156 -19.55 -6.58 5.37
CA TYR A 156 -19.51 -6.57 3.89
C TYR A 156 -20.40 -7.66 3.29
N ASP A 157 -20.58 -8.79 3.97
CA ASP A 157 -21.47 -9.88 3.54
C ASP A 157 -22.95 -9.48 3.48
N ARG A 158 -23.31 -8.36 4.11
CA ARG A 158 -24.68 -7.81 4.11
C ARG A 158 -24.90 -6.76 3.02
N LEU A 159 -23.84 -6.33 2.34
CA LEU A 159 -23.98 -5.37 1.25
C LEU A 159 -24.70 -6.05 0.07
N PRO A 160 -25.69 -5.38 -0.53
CA PRO A 160 -26.43 -5.96 -1.63
C PRO A 160 -25.56 -6.13 -2.86
N THR A 161 -25.65 -7.30 -3.48
CA THR A 161 -25.02 -7.54 -4.78
C THR A 161 -25.94 -7.03 -5.88
N SER A 162 -25.43 -6.10 -6.70
CA SER A 162 -26.12 -5.62 -7.89
C SER A 162 -25.14 -5.49 -9.05
N LEU A 163 -25.67 -5.46 -10.27
CA LEU A 163 -24.92 -5.06 -11.44
C LEU A 163 -25.15 -3.57 -11.70
N PRO A 164 -24.11 -2.81 -12.10
CA PRO A 164 -24.31 -1.44 -12.51
C PRO A 164 -25.28 -1.40 -13.69
N LYS A 165 -26.35 -0.60 -13.56
CA LYS A 165 -27.22 -0.28 -14.68
C LYS A 165 -26.57 0.89 -15.43
N ASP A 166 -25.99 0.57 -16.56
CA ASP A 166 -25.49 1.56 -17.51
C ASP A 166 -26.35 1.48 -18.77
N ASP A 167 -26.66 2.61 -19.38
CA ASP A 167 -27.35 2.68 -20.69
C ASP A 167 -26.35 2.44 -21.84
N GLY A 168 -25.28 1.69 -21.55
CA GLY A 168 -24.04 1.61 -22.31
C GLY A 168 -24.11 0.78 -23.58
N THR A 169 -23.33 1.22 -24.56
CA THR A 169 -23.18 0.62 -25.90
C THR A 169 -22.64 -0.82 -25.82
N ALA A 170 -23.14 -1.71 -26.68
CA ALA A 170 -22.63 -3.08 -26.77
C ALA A 170 -21.11 -3.07 -27.00
N GLY A 171 -20.37 -3.68 -26.08
CA GLY A 171 -18.92 -3.78 -26.20
C GLY A 171 -18.52 -4.71 -27.34
N GLU A 172 -17.79 -4.20 -28.32
CA GLU A 172 -17.20 -4.99 -29.39
C GLU A 172 -15.67 -4.96 -29.37
N LEU A 173 -15.07 -6.02 -29.91
CA LEU A 173 -13.63 -6.03 -30.15
C LEU A 173 -13.26 -5.05 -31.27
N THR A 174 -12.19 -4.30 -31.07
CA THR A 174 -11.61 -3.46 -32.13
C THR A 174 -11.07 -4.31 -33.27
N VAL A 175 -10.91 -3.72 -34.45
CA VAL A 175 -10.34 -4.40 -35.63
C VAL A 175 -9.00 -5.07 -35.30
N THR A 176 -8.12 -4.37 -34.58
CA THR A 176 -6.81 -4.91 -34.16
C THR A 176 -6.94 -6.09 -33.19
N GLN A 177 -7.92 -6.06 -32.27
CA GLN A 177 -8.17 -7.18 -31.36
C GLN A 177 -8.71 -8.40 -32.11
N LYS A 178 -9.65 -8.20 -33.05
CA LYS A 178 -10.18 -9.26 -33.93
C LYS A 178 -9.04 -9.89 -34.75
N LEU A 179 -8.20 -9.06 -35.37
CA LEU A 179 -7.05 -9.52 -36.16
C LEU A 179 -6.04 -10.31 -35.32
N ARG A 180 -5.64 -9.83 -34.14
CA ARG A 180 -4.71 -10.56 -33.27
C ARG A 180 -5.23 -11.94 -32.89
N ARG A 181 -6.53 -12.05 -32.57
CA ARG A 181 -7.16 -13.35 -32.28
C ARG A 181 -7.14 -14.27 -33.50
N GLN A 182 -7.46 -13.75 -34.68
CA GLN A 182 -7.41 -14.52 -35.93
C GLN A 182 -6.00 -15.03 -36.22
N VAL A 183 -4.97 -14.19 -36.08
CA VAL A 183 -3.57 -14.57 -36.30
C VAL A 183 -3.16 -15.71 -35.35
N ARG A 184 -3.55 -15.64 -34.07
CA ARG A 184 -3.29 -16.72 -33.11
C ARG A 184 -3.94 -18.04 -33.54
N THR A 185 -5.23 -18.01 -33.86
CA THR A 185 -5.97 -19.20 -34.31
C THR A 185 -5.33 -19.82 -35.55
N ILE A 186 -4.89 -19.00 -36.52
CA ILE A 186 -4.22 -19.50 -37.73
C ILE A 186 -2.85 -20.11 -37.39
N ALA A 187 -2.03 -19.45 -36.58
CA ALA A 187 -0.71 -19.95 -36.19
C ALA A 187 -0.80 -21.27 -35.41
N GLU A 188 -1.72 -21.34 -34.45
CA GLU A 188 -1.99 -22.55 -33.66
C GLU A 188 -2.55 -23.69 -34.53
N GLY A 189 -3.46 -23.36 -35.46
CA GLY A 189 -3.99 -24.32 -36.43
C GLY A 189 -2.93 -24.87 -37.40
N ALA A 190 -1.87 -24.10 -37.65
CA ALA A 190 -0.70 -24.53 -38.42
C ALA A 190 0.35 -25.30 -37.58
N GLY A 191 0.12 -25.51 -36.29
CA GLY A 191 0.99 -26.26 -35.40
C GLY A 191 2.06 -25.44 -34.66
N LEU A 192 1.98 -24.11 -34.70
CA LEU A 192 2.88 -23.26 -33.91
C LEU A 192 2.34 -23.12 -32.47
N THR A 193 3.25 -23.06 -31.51
CA THR A 193 2.96 -22.81 -30.09
C THR A 193 3.23 -21.34 -29.76
N GLU A 194 2.26 -20.64 -29.20
CA GLU A 194 2.49 -19.27 -28.69
C GLU A 194 3.40 -19.35 -27.46
N ILE A 195 4.47 -18.56 -27.47
CA ILE A 195 5.33 -18.36 -26.30
C ILE A 195 5.22 -16.92 -25.83
N ILE A 196 5.52 -16.68 -24.56
CA ILE A 196 5.62 -15.34 -23.99
C ILE A 196 7.00 -15.23 -23.36
N THR A 197 7.87 -14.45 -23.99
CA THR A 197 9.26 -14.29 -23.53
C THR A 197 9.41 -13.00 -22.72
N TYR A 198 10.47 -12.91 -21.92
CA TYR A 198 10.69 -11.73 -21.10
C TYR A 198 10.95 -10.50 -21.97
N ALA A 199 10.31 -9.38 -21.62
CA ALA A 199 10.56 -8.09 -22.27
C ALA A 199 11.94 -7.51 -21.88
N LEU A 200 12.45 -7.88 -20.70
CA LEU A 200 13.77 -7.48 -20.21
C LEU A 200 14.81 -8.55 -20.57
N THR A 201 15.96 -8.10 -21.06
CA THR A 201 17.08 -8.93 -21.48
C THR A 201 18.41 -8.22 -21.19
N THR A 202 19.51 -8.73 -21.73
CA THR A 202 20.85 -8.14 -21.68
C THR A 202 21.01 -7.04 -22.75
N PRO A 203 21.85 -6.01 -22.53
CA PRO A 203 22.13 -4.96 -23.51
C PRO A 203 22.45 -5.47 -24.91
N GLU A 204 23.21 -6.56 -25.01
CA GLU A 204 23.66 -7.16 -26.27
C GLU A 204 22.48 -7.74 -27.06
N LYS A 205 21.74 -8.66 -26.43
CA LYS A 205 20.53 -9.30 -27.01
C LYS A 205 19.45 -8.29 -27.36
N ALA A 206 19.34 -7.18 -26.64
CA ALA A 206 18.30 -6.19 -26.91
C ALA A 206 18.38 -5.63 -28.34
N VAL A 207 19.59 -5.48 -28.88
CA VAL A 207 19.84 -4.87 -30.20
C VAL A 207 20.27 -5.85 -31.29
N GLU A 208 20.61 -7.10 -30.93
CA GLU A 208 21.25 -8.09 -31.82
C GLU A 208 20.53 -8.33 -33.15
N PHE A 209 19.19 -8.31 -33.16
CA PHE A 209 18.36 -8.51 -34.36
C PHE A 209 17.61 -7.25 -34.80
N THR A 210 18.08 -6.08 -34.39
CA THR A 210 17.47 -4.78 -34.70
C THR A 210 18.28 -4.08 -35.80
N ALA A 211 17.64 -3.78 -36.94
CA ALA A 211 18.33 -3.16 -38.08
C ALA A 211 18.83 -1.73 -37.79
N GLN A 212 18.07 -0.97 -37.01
CA GLN A 212 18.41 0.39 -36.58
C GLN A 212 18.15 0.49 -35.08
N PRO A 213 19.12 0.09 -34.24
CA PRO A 213 18.92 0.11 -32.81
C PRO A 213 18.73 1.54 -32.30
N SER A 214 17.73 1.73 -31.43
CA SER A 214 17.51 2.98 -30.70
C SER A 214 18.28 2.96 -29.38
N ASN A 215 18.19 4.05 -28.61
CA ASN A 215 18.76 4.07 -27.26
C ASN A 215 18.11 2.99 -26.39
N LEU A 216 18.95 2.27 -25.62
CA LEU A 216 18.48 1.27 -24.69
C LEU A 216 17.63 1.90 -23.59
N THR A 217 16.50 1.27 -23.28
CA THR A 217 15.71 1.60 -22.09
C THR A 217 16.14 0.69 -20.95
N GLU A 218 16.91 1.23 -20.02
CA GLU A 218 17.53 0.49 -18.91
C GLU A 218 16.75 0.62 -17.61
N LEU A 219 16.77 -0.45 -16.80
CA LEU A 219 16.30 -0.38 -15.42
C LEU A 219 17.36 0.28 -14.53
N MET A 220 16.93 1.24 -13.70
CA MET A 220 17.82 1.88 -12.72
C MET A 220 18.33 0.89 -11.66
N TRP A 221 17.51 -0.11 -11.28
CA TRP A 221 17.84 -1.10 -10.25
C TRP A 221 17.38 -2.50 -10.69
N PRO A 222 18.08 -3.14 -11.65
CA PRO A 222 17.70 -4.47 -12.11
C PRO A 222 17.96 -5.52 -11.02
N MET A 223 17.04 -6.47 -10.88
CA MET A 223 17.22 -7.60 -9.95
C MET A 223 18.31 -8.58 -10.43
N THR A 224 18.55 -8.65 -11.74
CA THR A 224 19.57 -9.50 -12.38
C THR A 224 20.15 -8.79 -13.59
N VAL A 225 21.44 -8.99 -13.86
CA VAL A 225 22.11 -8.43 -15.06
C VAL A 225 21.48 -8.93 -16.36
N ASP A 226 21.03 -10.20 -16.37
CA ASP A 226 20.35 -10.83 -17.51
C ASP A 226 19.02 -10.17 -17.91
N ARG A 227 18.50 -9.25 -17.08
CA ARG A 227 17.21 -8.56 -17.25
C ARG A 227 17.34 -7.08 -16.90
N SER A 228 18.32 -6.42 -17.51
CA SER A 228 18.69 -5.03 -17.23
C SER A 228 18.08 -4.03 -18.20
N VAL A 229 17.77 -4.42 -19.43
CA VAL A 229 17.26 -3.51 -20.47
C VAL A 229 16.04 -4.08 -21.20
N LEU A 230 15.18 -3.22 -21.75
CA LEU A 230 14.07 -3.66 -22.59
C LEU A 230 14.56 -4.10 -23.99
N ARG A 231 13.93 -5.14 -24.53
CA ARG A 231 14.21 -5.68 -25.87
C ARG A 231 13.73 -4.75 -26.99
N GLN A 232 14.56 -4.56 -28.01
CA GLN A 232 14.16 -3.92 -29.29
C GLN A 232 13.76 -4.94 -30.35
N ASN A 233 13.92 -6.24 -30.07
CA ASN A 233 13.53 -7.33 -30.95
C ASN A 233 12.85 -8.46 -30.18
N MET A 234 12.04 -9.26 -30.88
CA MET A 234 11.36 -10.44 -30.32
C MET A 234 12.20 -11.72 -30.45
N ILE A 235 13.13 -11.72 -31.40
CA ILE A 235 13.85 -12.91 -31.86
C ILE A 235 14.74 -13.48 -30.76
N SER A 236 15.43 -12.62 -30.01
CA SER A 236 16.36 -13.05 -28.94
C SER A 236 15.66 -13.91 -27.88
N GLY A 237 14.47 -13.51 -27.43
CA GLY A 237 13.70 -14.29 -26.46
C GLY A 237 13.20 -15.62 -27.02
N ILE A 238 12.82 -15.64 -28.31
CA ILE A 238 12.43 -16.87 -29.00
C ILE A 238 13.65 -17.82 -29.10
N LEU A 239 14.83 -17.30 -29.44
CA LEU A 239 16.05 -18.10 -29.54
C LEU A 239 16.49 -18.66 -28.18
N ASP A 240 16.36 -17.90 -27.09
CA ASP A 240 16.59 -18.41 -25.73
C ASP A 240 15.66 -19.58 -25.42
N THR A 241 14.39 -19.50 -25.84
CA THR A 241 13.40 -20.57 -25.67
C THR A 241 13.73 -21.80 -26.51
N VAL A 242 14.21 -21.59 -27.75
CA VAL A 242 14.69 -22.67 -28.63
C VAL A 242 15.90 -23.36 -28.01
N ALA A 243 16.92 -22.60 -27.60
CA ALA A 243 18.14 -23.12 -26.98
C ALA A 243 17.83 -23.95 -25.72
N TYR A 244 16.94 -23.43 -24.86
CA TYR A 244 16.49 -24.13 -23.64
C TYR A 244 15.84 -25.49 -23.94
N ASN A 245 15.03 -25.57 -25.00
CA ASN A 245 14.32 -26.77 -25.41
C ASN A 245 15.25 -27.78 -26.11
N VAL A 246 16.12 -27.31 -27.00
CA VAL A 246 17.10 -28.15 -27.68
C VAL A 246 18.04 -28.80 -26.66
N ALA A 247 18.48 -28.06 -25.64
CA ALA A 247 19.26 -28.60 -24.52
C ALA A 247 18.54 -29.73 -23.75
N ARG A 248 17.20 -29.75 -23.79
CA ARG A 248 16.33 -30.78 -23.21
C ARG A 248 15.90 -31.86 -24.21
N LYS A 249 16.54 -31.91 -25.38
CA LYS A 249 16.28 -32.86 -26.47
C LYS A 249 14.92 -32.68 -27.15
N ASN A 250 14.24 -31.54 -26.94
CA ASN A 250 13.07 -31.15 -27.71
C ASN A 250 13.55 -30.48 -29.02
N LYS A 251 13.63 -31.27 -30.10
CA LYS A 251 14.27 -30.84 -31.36
C LYS A 251 13.29 -30.24 -32.38
N ASN A 252 12.01 -30.57 -32.29
CA ASN A 252 10.98 -30.13 -33.24
C ASN A 252 10.16 -29.03 -32.58
N LEU A 253 10.51 -27.77 -32.83
CA LEU A 253 9.87 -26.60 -32.23
C LEU A 253 9.32 -25.70 -33.34
N ALA A 254 8.04 -25.34 -33.23
CA ALA A 254 7.40 -24.33 -34.05
C ALA A 254 6.80 -23.30 -33.09
N LEU A 255 7.41 -22.13 -32.97
CA LEU A 255 7.09 -21.13 -31.95
C LEU A 255 6.71 -19.80 -32.61
N TYR A 256 5.81 -19.06 -31.99
CA TYR A 256 5.52 -17.68 -32.35
C TYR A 256 5.26 -16.83 -31.10
N GLU A 257 5.41 -15.52 -31.22
CA GLU A 257 5.08 -14.58 -30.15
C GLU A 257 4.51 -13.29 -30.76
N ILE A 258 3.44 -12.76 -30.15
CA ILE A 258 2.91 -11.43 -30.44
C ILE A 258 3.19 -10.55 -29.23
N GLY A 259 4.20 -9.69 -29.32
CA GLY A 259 4.63 -8.84 -28.21
C GLY A 259 5.02 -7.43 -28.64
N LYS A 260 5.40 -6.65 -27.64
CA LYS A 260 5.97 -5.31 -27.84
C LYS A 260 7.49 -5.38 -27.83
N VAL A 261 8.08 -4.42 -28.54
CA VAL A 261 9.48 -4.00 -28.48
C VAL A 261 9.49 -2.53 -28.04
N PHE A 262 10.62 -2.06 -27.52
CA PHE A 262 10.76 -0.76 -26.87
C PHE A 262 11.97 -0.01 -27.38
#